data_AF-A0A2J8R6I5-F1
#
_entry.id   AF-A0A2J8R6I5-F1
#
_cell.length_a   1.000
_cell.length_b   1.000
_cell.length_c   1.000
_cell.angle_alpha   90.00
_cell.angle_beta   90.00
_cell.angle_gamma   90.00
#
_symmetry.space_group_name_H-M   'P 1'
#
loop_
_entity.id
_entity.type
_entity.pdbx_description
1 polymer ?
#
loop_
_entity_poly.entity_id
_entity_poly.type
_entity_poly.pdbx_seq_one_letter_code
_entity_poly.pdbx_strand_id
1 'polypeptide(L)'
;MTEEYRVPDGMVGLIIGRGGEQINKIQQDSGCKVQISPDSGGLPERSVSLTGAPESVQKAKMMLDDIVSRGRGGPPGQFHDNANGGQNGTVQEIMIPAGKAGLVIGKGGETIKQLQ
;
A
#
# COMPACT_ATOMS: atom_id res chain seq x y z
N MET A 1 10.08 -20.38 3.18
CA MET A 1 10.76 -19.20 3.75
C MET A 1 9.83 -18.55 4.74
N THR A 2 10.34 -18.14 5.91
CA THR A 2 9.55 -17.44 6.93
C THR A 2 10.13 -16.06 7.11
N GLU A 3 9.27 -15.04 7.04
CA GLU A 3 9.66 -13.64 7.14
C GLU A 3 8.78 -12.94 8.16
N GLU A 4 9.38 -12.10 9.01
CA GLU A 4 8.66 -11.26 9.96
C GLU A 4 8.29 -9.93 9.29
N TYR A 5 7.01 -9.56 9.40
CA TYR A 5 6.48 -8.29 8.93
C TYR A 5 5.76 -7.59 10.08
N ARG A 6 5.78 -6.26 10.11
CA ARG A 6 5.20 -5.46 11.19
C ARG A 6 4.11 -4.58 10.63
N VAL A 7 2.95 -4.61 11.27
CA VAL A 7 1.79 -3.79 10.90
C VAL A 7 1.35 -2.96 12.10
N PRO A 8 0.81 -1.76 11.90
CA PRO A 8 0.30 -0.95 13.00
C PRO A 8 -0.84 -1.66 13.73
N ASP A 9 -0.78 -1.66 15.07
CA ASP A 9 -1.74 -2.33 15.96
C ASP A 9 -3.19 -1.97 15.63
N GLY A 10 -3.46 -0.67 15.44
CA GLY A 10 -4.80 -0.17 15.12
C GLY A 10 -5.38 -0.66 13.77
N MET A 11 -4.54 -1.17 12.86
CA MET A 11 -4.99 -1.70 11.56
C MET A 11 -5.13 -3.22 11.54
N VAL A 12 -4.69 -3.91 12.59
CA VAL A 12 -4.76 -5.38 12.70
C VAL A 12 -6.21 -5.87 12.60
N GLY A 13 -7.16 -5.14 13.20
CA GLY A 13 -8.58 -5.46 13.08
C GLY A 13 -9.10 -5.44 11.64
N LEU A 14 -8.60 -4.50 10.81
CA LEU A 14 -8.95 -4.43 9.38
C LEU A 14 -8.29 -5.54 8.57
N ILE A 15 -7.03 -5.86 8.89
CA ILE A 15 -6.28 -6.97 8.26
C ILE A 15 -6.97 -8.31 8.52
N ILE A 16 -7.42 -8.55 9.75
CA ILE A 16 -8.15 -9.77 10.12
C ILE A 16 -9.53 -9.78 9.47
N GLY A 17 -10.22 -8.64 9.48
CA GLY A 17 -11.60 -8.52 9.00
C GLY A 17 -12.61 -9.16 9.95
N ARG A 18 -13.91 -8.97 9.66
CA ARG A 18 -14.98 -9.56 10.49
C ARG A 18 -14.91 -11.07 10.41
N GLY A 19 -14.79 -11.75 11.56
CA GLY A 19 -14.71 -13.21 11.62
C GLY A 19 -13.46 -13.83 10.99
N GLY A 20 -12.41 -13.04 10.71
CA GLY A 20 -11.21 -13.55 10.06
C GLY A 20 -11.31 -13.72 8.55
N GLU A 21 -12.37 -13.23 7.90
CA GLU A 21 -12.59 -13.39 6.46
C GLU A 21 -11.45 -12.79 5.63
N GLN A 22 -10.98 -11.59 6.00
CA GLN A 22 -9.96 -10.87 5.24
C GLN A 22 -8.59 -11.56 5.33
N ILE A 23 -8.15 -11.94 6.53
CA ILE A 23 -6.88 -12.68 6.68
C ILE A 23 -6.93 -14.05 6.01
N ASN A 24 -8.10 -14.71 6.00
CA ASN A 24 -8.26 -15.98 5.30
C ASN A 24 -8.14 -15.79 3.79
N LYS A 25 -8.73 -14.72 3.25
CA LYS A 25 -8.58 -14.33 1.85
C LYS A 25 -7.13 -14.01 1.49
N ILE A 26 -6.41 -13.26 2.31
CA ILE A 26 -4.98 -12.94 2.08
C ILE A 26 -4.17 -14.23 2.01
N GLN A 27 -4.38 -15.16 2.94
CA GLN A 27 -3.69 -16.46 2.92
C GLN A 27 -4.01 -17.28 1.68
N GLN A 28 -5.28 -17.34 1.27
CA GLN A 28 -5.71 -18.07 0.08
C GLN A 28 -5.16 -17.45 -1.21
N ASP A 29 -5.20 -16.12 -1.34
CA ASP A 29 -4.78 -15.41 -2.53
C ASP A 29 -3.26 -15.32 -2.67
N SER A 30 -2.54 -15.12 -1.55
CA SER A 30 -1.08 -15.14 -1.52
C SER A 30 -0.50 -16.55 -1.66
N GLY A 31 -1.24 -17.56 -1.23
CA GLY A 31 -0.71 -18.90 -1.03
C GLY A 31 0.35 -18.96 0.08
N CYS A 32 0.43 -17.94 0.95
CA CYS A 32 1.31 -17.93 2.11
C CYS A 32 0.51 -18.14 3.40
N LYS A 33 1.16 -18.70 4.42
CA LYS A 33 0.62 -18.78 5.77
C LYS A 33 0.88 -17.47 6.49
N VAL A 34 -0.17 -16.82 6.97
CA VAL A 34 -0.11 -15.53 7.67
C VAL A 34 -0.47 -15.77 9.13
N GLN A 35 0.43 -15.48 10.05
CA GLN A 35 0.21 -15.66 11.48
C GLN A 35 0.49 -14.36 12.21
N ILE A 36 -0.55 -13.80 12.83
CA ILE A 36 -0.47 -12.54 13.57
C ILE A 36 -0.22 -12.84 15.05
N SER A 37 0.74 -12.16 15.67
CA SER A 37 1.01 -12.30 17.11
C SER A 37 -0.20 -11.82 17.93
N PRO A 38 -0.66 -12.56 18.96
CA PRO A 38 -1.83 -12.17 19.75
C PRO A 38 -1.59 -10.88 20.56
N ASP A 39 -0.33 -10.60 20.89
CA ASP A 39 0.06 -9.44 21.67
C ASP A 39 1.07 -8.57 20.91
N SER A 40 0.98 -7.25 21.10
CA SER A 40 1.95 -6.27 20.54
C SER A 40 3.09 -6.02 21.53
N GLY A 41 3.05 -6.56 22.75
CA GLY A 41 4.04 -6.28 23.79
C GLY A 41 4.03 -4.84 24.27
N GLY A 42 2.90 -4.13 24.10
CA GLY A 42 2.80 -2.68 24.31
C GLY A 42 3.41 -1.82 23.20
N LEU A 43 3.80 -2.42 22.07
CA LEU A 43 4.32 -1.69 20.91
C LEU A 43 3.17 -1.14 20.05
N PRO A 44 3.40 -0.03 19.32
CA PRO A 44 2.45 0.50 18.34
C PRO A 44 2.31 -0.38 17.08
N GLU A 45 3.16 -1.39 16.94
CA GLU A 45 3.22 -2.32 15.82
C GLU A 45 3.05 -3.75 16.32
N ARG A 46 2.37 -4.58 15.53
CA ARG A 46 2.17 -6.00 15.75
C ARG A 46 2.95 -6.83 14.75
N SER A 47 3.66 -7.84 15.25
CA SER A 47 4.40 -8.78 14.44
C SER A 47 3.47 -9.76 13.72
N VAL A 48 3.76 -9.99 12.45
CA VAL A 48 3.07 -10.91 11.54
C VAL A 48 4.14 -11.81 10.92
N SER A 49 4.03 -13.10 11.17
CA SER A 49 4.89 -14.12 10.55
C SER A 49 4.28 -14.59 9.24
N LEU A 50 5.00 -14.38 8.14
CA LEU A 50 4.62 -14.82 6.79
C LEU A 50 5.48 -16.02 6.41
N THR A 51 4.85 -17.18 6.17
CA THR A 51 5.57 -18.40 5.79
C THR A 51 5.10 -18.90 4.44
N GLY A 52 6.00 -19.02 3.47
CA GLY A 52 5.67 -19.49 2.13
C GLY A 52 6.85 -19.43 1.16
N ALA A 53 6.53 -19.47 -0.14
CA ALA A 53 7.45 -19.12 -1.21
C ALA A 53 7.77 -17.62 -1.17
N PRO A 54 8.93 -17.17 -1.68
CA PRO A 54 9.28 -15.75 -1.70
C PRO A 54 8.22 -14.91 -2.44
N GLU A 55 7.69 -15.40 -3.56
CA GLU A 55 6.61 -14.75 -4.31
C GLU A 55 5.32 -14.62 -3.49
N SER A 56 4.95 -15.68 -2.76
CA SER A 56 3.78 -15.70 -1.88
C SER A 56 3.92 -14.72 -0.72
N VAL A 57 5.10 -14.68 -0.09
CA VAL A 57 5.39 -13.74 1.01
C VAL A 57 5.35 -12.30 0.51
N GLN A 58 5.93 -12.03 -0.66
CA GLN A 58 5.88 -10.70 -1.31
C GLN A 58 4.43 -10.28 -1.57
N LYS A 59 3.60 -11.18 -2.12
CA LYS A 59 2.20 -10.92 -2.42
C LYS A 59 1.39 -10.66 -1.15
N ALA A 60 1.61 -11.42 -0.09
CA ALA A 60 0.98 -11.18 1.21
C ALA A 60 1.37 -9.83 1.82
N LYS A 61 2.66 -9.44 1.74
CA LYS A 61 3.13 -8.12 2.18
C LYS A 61 2.43 -6.98 1.45
N MET A 62 2.30 -7.06 0.13
CA MET A 62 1.60 -6.06 -0.67
C MET A 62 0.13 -5.92 -0.26
N MET A 63 -0.56 -7.03 -0.03
CA MET A 63 -1.95 -7.01 0.44
C MET A 63 -2.09 -6.41 1.85
N LEU A 64 -1.16 -6.74 2.76
CA LEU A 64 -1.15 -6.15 4.09
C LEU A 64 -0.93 -4.64 4.05
N ASP A 65 0.01 -4.18 3.23
CA ASP A 65 0.30 -2.75 3.04
C ASP A 65 -0.90 -2.00 2.46
N ASP A 66 -1.57 -2.55 1.45
CA ASP A 66 -2.80 -1.98 0.86
C ASP A 66 -3.88 -1.79 1.94
N ILE A 67 -4.12 -2.79 2.79
CA ILE A 67 -5.13 -2.70 3.85
C ILE A 67 -4.76 -1.63 4.89
N VAL A 68 -3.48 -1.57 5.28
CA VAL A 68 -2.97 -0.56 6.22
C VAL A 68 -3.07 0.85 5.62
N SER A 69 -2.75 0.99 4.34
CA SER A 69 -2.82 2.25 3.59
C SER A 69 -4.26 2.75 3.48
N ARG A 70 -5.21 1.87 3.13
CA ARG A 70 -6.64 2.15 3.10
C ARG A 70 -7.17 2.60 4.46
N GLY A 71 -6.73 1.95 5.54
CA GLY A 71 -7.12 2.29 6.90
C GLY A 71 -6.58 3.64 7.39
N ARG A 72 -5.47 4.13 6.85
CA ARG A 72 -4.85 5.41 7.23
C ARG A 72 -5.38 6.65 6.51
N GLY A 73 -6.29 6.52 5.53
CA GLY A 73 -6.90 7.68 4.87
C GLY A 73 -5.97 8.45 3.94
N GLY A 74 -5.04 7.77 3.25
CA GLY A 74 -4.37 8.33 2.08
C GLY A 74 -5.32 8.43 0.88
N PRO A 75 -5.12 9.36 -0.06
CA PRO A 75 -6.00 9.54 -1.21
C PRO A 75 -6.11 8.24 -2.03
N PRO A 76 -7.28 7.94 -2.62
CA PRO A 76 -7.53 6.70 -3.36
C PRO A 76 -6.69 6.71 -4.64
N GLY A 77 -5.60 5.96 -4.64
CA GLY A 77 -4.71 5.84 -5.78
C GLY A 77 -4.20 4.42 -5.90
N GLN A 78 -4.58 3.78 -7.02
CA GLN A 78 -4.03 2.54 -7.58
C GLN A 78 -4.66 1.24 -7.09
N PHE A 79 -5.83 0.98 -7.66
CA PHE A 79 -6.13 -0.34 -8.20
C PHE A 79 -4.96 -0.79 -9.08
N HIS A 80 -4.23 -1.82 -8.66
CA HIS A 80 -3.40 -2.63 -9.57
C HIS A 80 -4.00 -4.03 -9.64
N ASP A 81 -5.26 -4.08 -10.09
CA ASP A 81 -5.80 -5.29 -10.70
C ASP A 81 -5.05 -5.52 -12.00
N ASN A 82 -4.18 -6.53 -12.00
CA ASN A 82 -3.54 -7.06 -13.18
C ASN A 82 -4.60 -7.67 -14.10
N ALA A 83 -5.16 -6.85 -14.98
CA ALA A 83 -5.98 -7.26 -16.11
C ALA A 83 -5.63 -6.40 -17.32
N ASN A 84 -4.77 -6.95 -18.19
CA ASN A 84 -4.71 -6.73 -19.64
C ASN A 84 -5.40 -5.45 -20.18
N GLY A 85 -4.62 -4.41 -20.51
CA GLY A 85 -5.09 -3.35 -21.41
C GLY A 85 -4.39 -2.00 -21.27
N GLY A 86 -3.68 -1.59 -22.33
CA GLY A 86 -3.57 -0.16 -22.67
C GLY A 86 -2.33 0.59 -22.20
N GLN A 87 -1.44 0.83 -23.15
CA GLN A 87 -0.46 1.90 -23.13
C GLN A 87 -1.18 3.27 -23.05
N ASN A 88 -0.88 4.14 -22.08
CA ASN A 88 -0.73 5.59 -22.29
C ASN A 88 -0.48 6.38 -20.99
N GLY A 89 0.55 7.23 -21.00
CA GLY A 89 0.62 8.45 -20.19
C GLY A 89 0.55 8.30 -18.68
N THR A 90 1.71 8.07 -18.03
CA THR A 90 1.85 8.32 -16.59
C THR A 90 1.78 9.83 -16.34
N VAL A 91 0.58 10.39 -16.22
CA VAL A 91 0.38 11.73 -15.66
C VAL A 91 0.74 11.68 -14.18
N GLN A 92 1.95 12.13 -13.83
CA GLN A 92 2.34 12.34 -12.44
C GLN A 92 1.77 13.68 -11.98
N GLU A 93 0.65 13.65 -11.25
CA GLU A 93 0.07 14.85 -10.64
C GLU A 93 0.92 15.30 -9.46
N ILE A 94 1.64 16.42 -9.62
CA ILE A 94 2.49 17.00 -8.57
C ILE A 94 1.71 18.09 -7.83
N MET A 95 1.49 17.91 -6.52
CA MET A 95 0.86 18.91 -5.67
C MET A 95 1.85 20.05 -5.36
N ILE A 96 1.63 21.23 -5.94
CA ILE A 96 2.45 22.42 -5.69
C ILE A 96 1.68 23.38 -4.77
N PRO A 97 2.26 23.82 -3.63
CA PRO A 97 1.61 24.80 -2.76
C PRO A 97 1.33 26.09 -3.52
N ALA A 98 0.16 26.70 -3.30
CA ALA A 98 -0.36 27.81 -4.11
C ALA A 98 0.62 28.98 -4.30
N GLY A 99 1.45 29.28 -3.30
CA GLY A 99 2.48 30.34 -3.37
C GLY A 99 3.70 30.01 -4.24
N LYS A 100 3.91 28.75 -4.65
CA LYS A 100 5.06 28.30 -5.45
C LYS A 100 4.71 27.89 -6.88
N ALA A 101 3.42 27.85 -7.25
CA ALA A 101 3.00 27.52 -8.61
C ALA A 101 3.57 28.49 -9.67
N GLY A 102 3.70 29.77 -9.33
CA GLY A 102 4.30 30.78 -10.22
C GLY A 102 5.77 30.52 -10.55
N LEU A 103 6.52 29.80 -9.70
CA LEU A 103 7.91 29.41 -9.98
C LEU A 103 7.97 28.26 -11.00
N VAL A 104 7.01 27.33 -10.93
CA VAL A 104 6.93 26.19 -11.86
C VAL A 104 6.47 26.65 -13.24
N ILE A 105 5.55 27.61 -13.31
CA ILE A 105 5.04 28.17 -14.56
C ILE A 105 6.09 29.11 -15.21
N GLY A 106 6.80 29.91 -14.39
CA GLY A 106 7.67 30.99 -14.86
C GLY A 106 6.88 32.25 -15.28
N LYS A 107 7.54 33.42 -15.33
CA LYS A 107 6.92 34.65 -15.82
C LYS A 107 6.54 34.48 -17.30
N GLY A 108 5.24 34.53 -17.62
CA GLY A 108 4.76 34.34 -19.00
C GLY A 108 4.66 32.88 -19.48
N GLY A 109 4.82 31.89 -18.58
CA GLY A 109 4.70 30.47 -18.95
C GLY A 109 5.92 29.90 -19.66
N GLU A 110 7.08 30.56 -19.59
CA GLU A 110 8.30 30.12 -20.28
C GLU A 110 8.86 28.81 -19.72
N THR A 111 8.82 28.62 -18.40
CA THR A 111 9.35 27.42 -17.72
C THR A 111 8.50 26.18 -18.00
N ILE A 112 7.17 26.32 -17.99
CA ILE A 112 6.26 25.18 -18.27
C ILE A 112 6.31 24.76 -19.74
N LYS A 113 6.54 25.70 -20.66
CA LYS A 113 6.72 25.39 -22.09
C LYS A 113 7.99 24.60 -22.37
N GLN A 114 9.01 24.71 -21.52
CA GLN A 114 10.29 24.02 -21.69
C GLN A 114 10.25 22.59 -21.10
N LEU A 115 9.23 22.26 -20.31
CA LEU A 115 9.04 20.97 -19.65
C LEU A 115 8.05 20.04 -20.38
N GLN A 116 7.39 20.51 -21.44
CA GLN A 116 6.41 19.75 -22.22
C GLN A 116 7.02 19.16 -23.50
#